data_AF-A0A7S8DCB5-F1
#
_entry.id   AF-A0A7S8DCB5-F1
#
_cell.length_a   1.000
_cell.length_b   1.000
_cell.length_c   1.000
_cell.angle_alpha   90.00
_cell.angle_beta   90.00
_cell.angle_gamma   90.00
#
_symmetry.space_group_name_H-M   'P 1'
#
loop_
_entity.id
_entity.type
_entity.pdbx_description
1 polymer ?
#
loop_
_entity_poly.entity_id
_entity_poly.type
_entity_poly.pdbx_seq_one_letter_code
_entity_poly.pdbx_strand_id
1 'polypeptide(L)'
;MHGTTTALEFLRRPIGFTETATSSASLTGTPSISSWHIADDRGQYFHSVALDAIREFPVTFNYSGDIFQDISVARVLPGLRVLTRNFYDGYSKTLPRSAYQIQHDFWQSEASAMLYEGFIEAHKSSVPKGNKAPANNIDEDKQKTSWVGLLIATELYLEQIVVLWRPFTRDNYLYTMRILQRDLSYALQKPNAPQLADLLFWESFIAVISLQVHKMQGDLAHDRGIKLYFEEFARERSRVLGLKTWKDVKAALLRVVWPCDFTDDDYVKGIWEAVVEYEAVQVYSLS
;
A
#
# COMPACT_ATOMS: atom_id res chain seq x y z
N MET A 1 1.14 -0.35 -10.33
CA MET A 1 1.49 0.25 -11.64
C MET A 1 0.57 1.39 -12.10
N HIS A 2 -0.61 1.67 -11.52
CA HIS A 2 -1.46 2.78 -11.99
C HIS A 2 -0.82 4.16 -11.76
N GLY A 3 -0.26 4.43 -10.58
CA GLY A 3 0.50 5.68 -10.33
C GLY A 3 1.69 5.86 -11.28
N THR A 4 2.37 4.76 -11.64
CA THR A 4 3.43 4.75 -12.67
C THR A 4 2.86 4.97 -14.07
N THR A 5 1.72 4.37 -14.43
CA THR A 5 1.06 4.61 -15.72
C THR A 5 0.58 6.05 -15.83
N THR A 6 -0.02 6.62 -14.79
CA THR A 6 -0.40 8.03 -14.71
C THR A 6 0.84 8.93 -14.82
N ALA A 7 1.92 8.64 -14.08
CA ALA A 7 3.20 9.35 -14.21
C ALA A 7 3.83 9.21 -15.61
N LEU A 8 3.74 8.03 -16.24
CA LEU A 8 4.25 7.77 -17.59
C LEU A 8 3.35 8.38 -18.69
N GLU A 9 2.04 8.47 -18.47
CA GLU A 9 1.11 9.24 -19.30
C GLU A 9 1.46 10.72 -19.27
N PHE A 10 1.93 11.25 -18.13
CA PHE A 10 2.47 12.62 -18.04
C PHE A 10 3.84 12.78 -18.71
N LEU A 11 4.68 11.74 -18.76
CA LEU A 11 5.96 11.76 -19.47
C LEU A 11 5.83 11.57 -20.98
N ARG A 12 4.70 11.06 -21.47
CA ARG A 12 4.43 10.93 -22.91
C ARG A 12 4.20 12.30 -23.52
N ARG A 13 5.15 12.74 -24.37
CA ARG A 13 4.93 13.83 -25.31
C ARG A 13 3.66 13.54 -26.14
N PRO A 14 2.80 14.53 -26.41
CA PRO A 14 1.67 14.32 -27.29
C PRO A 14 2.15 13.84 -28.66
N ILE A 15 1.51 12.79 -29.17
CA ILE A 15 1.64 12.33 -30.54
C ILE A 15 1.21 13.50 -31.43
N GLY A 16 2.16 14.08 -32.17
CA GLY A 16 1.87 15.21 -33.06
C GLY A 16 3.02 16.19 -33.34
N PHE A 17 4.18 16.07 -32.70
CA PHE A 17 5.35 16.88 -33.04
C PHE A 17 6.32 16.18 -33.98
N THR A 18 5.80 15.74 -35.12
CA THR A 18 6.58 15.57 -36.35
C THR A 18 5.69 16.05 -37.48
N GLU A 19 5.64 17.36 -37.72
CA GLU A 19 5.62 17.94 -39.07
C GLU A 19 5.59 19.47 -39.02
N THR A 20 6.24 20.03 -40.02
CA THR A 20 6.57 21.42 -40.28
C THR A 20 5.37 22.34 -40.52
N ALA A 21 5.47 23.55 -39.98
CA ALA A 21 4.97 24.83 -40.49
C ALA A 21 3.45 25.11 -40.63
N THR A 22 3.07 26.28 -40.08
CA THR A 22 2.04 27.24 -40.50
C THR A 22 0.56 26.84 -40.48
N SER A 23 -0.17 27.25 -39.44
CA SER A 23 -1.17 28.35 -39.49
C SER A 23 -2.17 28.24 -38.32
N SER A 24 -2.81 29.37 -38.02
CA SER A 24 -3.62 29.65 -36.84
C SER A 24 -4.95 28.89 -36.79
N ALA A 25 -5.25 28.33 -35.63
CA ALA A 25 -6.60 28.33 -35.06
C ALA A 25 -6.52 28.10 -33.55
N SER A 26 -6.90 29.13 -32.77
CA SER A 26 -7.12 28.96 -31.33
C SER A 26 -8.49 28.31 -31.11
N LEU A 27 -8.50 27.14 -30.47
CA LEU A 27 -9.68 26.59 -29.81
C LEU A 27 -9.26 26.22 -28.38
N THR A 28 -9.61 27.13 -27.48
CA THR A 28 -9.96 26.94 -26.06
C THR A 28 -9.69 25.55 -25.44
N GLY A 29 -8.80 25.53 -24.44
CA GLY A 29 -8.93 24.64 -23.29
C GLY A 29 -8.15 23.32 -23.32
N THR A 30 -6.87 23.33 -23.67
CA THR A 30 -5.94 22.25 -23.31
C THR A 30 -5.09 22.70 -22.10
N PRO A 31 -5.12 21.99 -20.96
CA PRO A 31 -4.15 22.26 -19.91
C PRO A 31 -2.76 21.90 -20.45
N SER A 32 -1.87 22.87 -20.51
CA SER A 32 -0.49 22.67 -20.96
C SER A 32 0.25 21.72 -20.02
N ILE A 33 0.40 20.47 -20.44
CA ILE A 33 1.11 19.40 -19.72
C ILE A 33 2.64 19.63 -19.62
N SER A 34 3.23 20.69 -20.18
CA SER A 34 4.69 20.79 -20.31
C SER A 34 5.44 21.56 -19.21
N SER A 35 4.78 22.15 -18.19
CA SER A 35 5.50 22.99 -17.21
C SER A 35 5.12 22.79 -15.75
N TRP A 36 4.17 21.93 -15.39
CA TRP A 36 3.80 21.76 -13.98
C TRP A 36 4.97 21.27 -13.10
N HIS A 37 5.76 20.33 -13.62
CA HIS A 37 6.99 19.85 -12.99
C HIS A 37 8.15 20.86 -13.03
N ILE A 38 7.98 22.03 -13.66
CA ILE A 38 8.98 23.10 -13.74
C ILE A 38 8.54 24.31 -12.91
N ALA A 39 7.23 24.58 -12.84
CA ALA A 39 6.65 25.79 -12.27
C ALA A 39 6.16 25.65 -10.82
N ASP A 40 5.99 24.43 -10.31
CA ASP A 40 5.59 24.15 -8.92
C ASP A 40 6.64 23.24 -8.27
N ASP A 41 7.16 23.65 -7.11
CA ASP A 41 8.14 22.88 -6.32
C ASP A 41 7.61 21.48 -5.98
N ARG A 42 6.29 21.32 -5.79
CA ARG A 42 5.66 20.02 -5.59
C ARG A 42 5.72 19.14 -6.84
N GLY A 43 5.56 19.74 -8.01
CA GLY A 43 5.67 19.06 -9.29
C GLY A 43 7.11 18.63 -9.58
N GLN A 44 8.09 19.45 -9.21
CA GLN A 44 9.52 19.10 -9.29
C GLN A 44 9.85 17.91 -8.40
N TYR A 45 9.39 17.91 -7.15
CA TYR A 45 9.61 16.82 -6.21
C TYR A 45 8.99 15.51 -6.71
N PHE A 46 7.69 15.51 -7.09
CA PHE A 46 7.04 14.31 -7.63
C PHE A 46 7.75 13.78 -8.90
N HIS A 47 8.19 14.67 -9.79
CA HIS A 47 8.93 14.28 -10.98
C HIS A 47 10.26 13.59 -10.66
N SER A 48 11.00 14.10 -9.67
CA SER A 48 12.26 13.47 -9.22
C SER A 48 12.04 12.06 -8.67
N VAL A 49 11.01 11.88 -7.83
CA VAL A 49 10.63 10.58 -7.26
C VAL A 49 10.20 9.60 -8.36
N ALA A 50 9.42 10.06 -9.34
CA ALA A 50 8.99 9.22 -10.46
C ALA A 50 10.17 8.75 -11.33
N LEU A 51 11.16 9.63 -11.57
CA LEU A 51 12.38 9.25 -12.29
C LEU A 51 13.20 8.22 -11.51
N ASP A 52 13.29 8.36 -10.20
CA ASP A 52 13.99 7.40 -9.35
C ASP A 52 13.26 6.04 -9.34
N ALA A 53 11.92 6.02 -9.27
CA ALA A 53 11.14 4.79 -9.38
C ALA A 53 11.42 4.03 -10.69
N ILE A 54 11.50 4.75 -11.82
CA ILE A 54 11.80 4.17 -13.14
C ILE A 54 13.22 3.61 -13.17
N ARG A 55 14.19 4.28 -12.54
CA ARG A 55 15.60 3.83 -12.47
C ARG A 55 15.79 2.59 -11.62
N GLU A 56 14.96 2.38 -10.61
CA GLU A 56 15.02 1.20 -9.75
C GLU A 56 14.31 -0.02 -10.35
N PHE A 57 13.43 0.17 -11.35
CA PHE A 57 12.69 -0.90 -12.01
C PHE A 57 13.59 -2.06 -12.50
N PRO A 58 14.74 -1.81 -13.18
CA PRO A 58 15.66 -2.88 -13.56
C PRO A 58 16.32 -3.60 -12.39
N VAL A 59 16.57 -2.91 -11.26
CA VAL A 59 17.17 -3.52 -10.06
C VAL A 59 16.22 -4.51 -9.42
N THR A 60 14.91 -4.23 -9.42
CA THR A 60 13.87 -5.14 -8.92
C THR A 60 13.78 -6.44 -9.73
N PHE A 61 14.01 -6.40 -11.06
CA PHE A 61 13.87 -7.58 -11.93
C PHE A 61 15.20 -8.28 -12.31
N ASN A 62 16.35 -7.61 -12.18
CA ASN A 62 17.68 -8.20 -12.44
C ASN A 62 18.38 -8.73 -11.19
N TYR A 63 17.75 -8.68 -10.03
CA TYR A 63 18.33 -9.19 -8.80
C TYR A 63 18.34 -10.72 -8.79
N SER A 64 19.54 -11.31 -8.75
CA SER A 64 19.82 -12.66 -9.26
C SER A 64 20.21 -13.72 -8.21
N GLY A 65 19.86 -13.57 -6.92
CA GLY A 65 19.99 -14.75 -6.04
C GLY A 65 19.97 -14.62 -4.52
N ASP A 66 19.94 -13.42 -3.93
CA ASP A 66 19.98 -13.27 -2.47
C ASP A 66 18.60 -12.87 -1.89
N ILE A 67 18.38 -13.04 -0.59
CA ILE A 67 17.11 -12.65 0.07
C ILE A 67 17.19 -11.15 0.41
N PHE A 68 16.16 -10.37 0.02
CA PHE A 68 16.05 -8.96 0.42
C PHE A 68 16.13 -8.82 1.95
N GLN A 69 16.93 -7.87 2.42
CA GLN A 69 17.02 -7.53 3.83
C GLN A 69 15.75 -6.83 4.31
N ASP A 70 15.42 -7.00 5.58
CA ASP A 70 14.31 -6.27 6.18
C ASP A 70 14.58 -4.77 6.22
N ILE A 71 13.53 -4.00 5.97
CA ILE A 71 13.53 -2.54 5.94
C ILE A 71 12.97 -1.98 7.24
N SER A 72 13.39 -0.78 7.62
CA SER A 72 12.72 -0.02 8.68
C SER A 72 11.34 0.46 8.21
N VAL A 73 10.32 0.19 9.01
CA VAL A 73 8.94 0.64 8.73
C VAL A 73 8.81 2.16 8.76
N ALA A 74 9.68 2.86 9.48
CA ALA A 74 9.67 4.31 9.59
C ALA A 74 9.96 5.04 8.27
N ARG A 75 10.48 4.34 7.26
CA ARG A 75 10.67 4.90 5.93
C ARG A 75 9.38 5.04 5.13
N VAL A 76 8.36 4.23 5.45
CA VAL A 76 7.12 4.14 4.67
C VAL A 76 5.92 4.69 5.45
N LEU A 77 5.80 4.32 6.74
CA LEU A 77 4.61 4.64 7.53
C LEU A 77 4.32 6.14 7.67
N PRO A 78 5.30 7.06 7.82
CA PRO A 78 5.01 8.50 7.90
C PRO A 78 4.27 9.02 6.65
N GLY A 79 4.75 8.67 5.46
CA GLY A 79 4.10 9.02 4.20
C GLY A 79 2.68 8.45 4.11
N LEU A 80 2.52 7.17 4.47
CA LEU A 80 1.21 6.51 4.46
C LEU A 80 0.22 7.15 5.46
N ARG A 81 0.68 7.57 6.66
CA ARG A 81 -0.16 8.26 7.64
C ARG A 81 -0.60 9.64 7.17
N VAL A 82 0.32 10.43 6.63
CA VAL A 82 0.02 11.75 6.06
C VAL A 82 -0.99 11.62 4.92
N LEU A 83 -0.79 10.62 4.07
CA LEU A 83 -1.70 10.27 2.99
C LEU A 83 -3.10 9.92 3.49
N THR A 84 -3.23 8.97 4.42
CA THR A 84 -4.53 8.57 4.99
C THR A 84 -5.24 9.78 5.57
N ARG A 85 -4.53 10.59 6.35
CA ARG A 85 -5.10 11.80 6.94
C ARG A 85 -5.60 12.76 5.88
N ASN A 86 -4.79 13.08 4.87
CA ASN A 86 -5.17 14.02 3.82
C ASN A 86 -6.40 13.53 3.03
N PHE A 87 -6.49 12.21 2.79
CA PHE A 87 -7.65 11.64 2.11
C PHE A 87 -8.94 11.83 2.92
N TYR A 88 -8.94 11.47 4.21
CA TYR A 88 -10.15 11.51 5.05
C TYR A 88 -10.47 12.87 5.67
N ASP A 89 -9.47 13.73 5.90
CA ASP A 89 -9.67 15.08 6.47
C ASP A 89 -9.84 16.14 5.39
N GLY A 90 -9.26 15.94 4.20
CA GLY A 90 -9.23 16.95 3.12
C GLY A 90 -10.04 16.57 1.89
N TYR A 91 -9.64 15.49 1.21
CA TYR A 91 -10.16 15.15 -0.12
C TYR A 91 -11.57 14.56 -0.11
N SER A 92 -11.92 13.73 0.89
CA SER A 92 -13.25 13.11 0.98
C SER A 92 -14.35 14.06 1.46
N LYS A 93 -14.00 15.20 2.06
CA LYS A 93 -14.94 16.10 2.77
C LYS A 93 -15.45 17.28 1.94
N THR A 94 -14.94 17.56 0.73
CA THR A 94 -15.33 18.78 -0.03
C THR A 94 -15.83 18.53 -1.47
N LEU A 95 -17.12 18.88 -1.67
CA LEU A 95 -17.89 18.94 -2.94
C LEU A 95 -18.05 17.59 -3.68
N PRO A 96 -19.08 17.43 -4.55
CA PRO A 96 -19.23 16.19 -5.33
C PRO A 96 -18.15 16.12 -6.41
N ARG A 97 -16.98 15.61 -6.04
CA ARG A 97 -15.89 15.28 -6.96
C ARG A 97 -16.10 13.87 -7.50
N SER A 98 -15.75 13.64 -8.76
CA SER A 98 -15.72 12.28 -9.29
C SER A 98 -14.56 11.49 -8.67
N ALA A 99 -14.69 10.17 -8.57
CA ALA A 99 -13.60 9.30 -8.10
C ALA A 99 -12.30 9.50 -8.91
N TYR A 100 -12.44 9.79 -10.21
CA TYR A 100 -11.31 10.11 -11.08
C TYR A 100 -10.56 11.38 -10.65
N GLN A 101 -11.28 12.46 -10.30
CA GLN A 101 -10.65 13.70 -9.84
C GLN A 101 -9.93 13.51 -8.51
N ILE A 102 -10.54 12.78 -7.58
CA ILE A 102 -9.92 12.48 -6.28
C ILE A 102 -8.63 11.68 -6.47
N GLN A 103 -8.64 10.65 -7.33
CA GLN A 103 -7.44 9.87 -7.67
C GLN A 103 -6.38 10.73 -8.34
N HIS A 104 -6.77 11.56 -9.31
CA HIS A 104 -5.85 12.44 -10.03
C HIS A 104 -5.16 13.45 -9.11
N ASP A 105 -5.92 14.18 -8.30
CA ASP A 105 -5.38 15.17 -7.35
C ASP A 105 -4.49 14.49 -6.30
N PHE A 106 -4.87 13.29 -5.86
CA PHE A 106 -4.10 12.50 -4.92
C PHE A 106 -2.72 12.13 -5.48
N TRP A 107 -2.65 11.60 -6.70
CA TRP A 107 -1.35 11.20 -7.27
C TRP A 107 -0.41 12.39 -7.47
N GLN A 108 -0.94 13.62 -7.56
CA GLN A 108 -0.16 14.86 -7.64
C GLN A 108 0.21 15.46 -6.27
N SER A 109 -0.21 14.85 -5.17
CA SER A 109 0.03 15.37 -3.83
C SER A 109 1.47 15.11 -3.34
N GLU A 110 1.94 15.95 -2.43
CA GLU A 110 3.21 15.71 -1.72
C GLU A 110 3.18 14.39 -0.93
N ALA A 111 2.02 14.02 -0.40
CA ALA A 111 1.83 12.80 0.37
C ALA A 111 2.05 11.52 -0.48
N SER A 112 1.61 11.52 -1.74
CA SER A 112 1.87 10.39 -2.66
C SER A 112 3.36 10.31 -3.00
N ALA A 113 4.02 11.46 -3.23
CA ALA A 113 5.46 11.53 -3.49
C ALA A 113 6.28 11.01 -2.30
N MET A 114 5.96 11.45 -1.07
CA MET A 114 6.61 10.97 0.16
C MET A 114 6.46 9.45 0.33
N LEU A 115 5.28 8.90 0.04
CA LEU A 115 5.06 7.45 0.13
C LEU A 115 5.95 6.70 -0.87
N TYR A 116 6.02 7.16 -2.12
CA TYR A 116 6.85 6.53 -3.15
C TYR A 116 8.34 6.64 -2.86
N GLU A 117 8.82 7.82 -2.45
CA GLU A 117 10.21 8.01 -2.04
C GLU A 117 10.56 7.06 -0.90
N GLY A 118 9.68 6.95 0.11
CA GLY A 118 9.84 6.02 1.22
C GLY A 118 10.00 4.56 0.76
N PHE A 119 9.17 4.10 -0.18
CA PHE A 119 9.28 2.76 -0.74
C PHE A 119 10.54 2.55 -1.58
N ILE A 120 10.95 3.54 -2.37
CA ILE A 120 12.16 3.49 -3.20
C ILE A 120 13.40 3.39 -2.33
N GLU A 121 13.53 4.27 -1.32
CA GLU A 121 14.66 4.27 -0.41
C GLU A 121 14.68 3.02 0.49
N ALA A 122 13.51 2.52 0.87
CA ALA A 122 13.42 1.24 1.55
C ALA A 122 13.90 0.08 0.66
N HIS A 123 13.48 0.03 -0.62
CA HIS A 123 13.94 -0.98 -1.58
C HIS A 123 15.46 -0.92 -1.79
N LYS A 124 16.04 0.28 -1.95
CA LYS A 124 17.50 0.46 -2.07
C LYS A 124 18.26 -0.09 -0.88
N SER A 125 17.67 -0.02 0.32
CA SER A 125 18.29 -0.61 1.52
C SER A 125 18.02 -2.09 1.71
N SER A 126 16.97 -2.65 1.09
CA SER A 126 16.70 -4.07 1.17
C SER A 126 17.65 -4.87 0.28
N VAL A 127 18.29 -4.26 -0.72
CA VAL A 127 19.31 -4.92 -1.56
C VAL A 127 20.62 -5.07 -0.76
N PRO A 128 21.06 -6.32 -0.46
CA PRO A 128 22.38 -6.61 0.09
C PRO A 128 23.50 -6.02 -0.76
N LYS A 129 24.32 -5.17 -0.16
CA LYS A 129 25.54 -4.64 -0.77
C LYS A 129 26.69 -5.58 -0.41
N GLY A 130 27.14 -6.41 -1.36
CA GLY A 130 28.18 -7.41 -1.12
C GLY A 130 29.41 -6.84 -0.38
N ASN A 131 29.78 -7.47 0.74
CA ASN A 131 30.99 -7.35 1.58
C ASN A 131 31.67 -6.00 1.82
N LYS A 132 31.04 -4.88 1.48
CA LYS A 132 31.40 -3.57 2.02
C LYS A 132 30.30 -3.19 2.99
N ALA A 133 30.52 -3.47 4.26
CA ALA A 133 29.89 -2.68 5.29
C ALA A 133 30.58 -1.32 5.32
N PRO A 134 29.86 -0.21 5.15
CA PRO A 134 30.24 1.02 5.82
C PRO A 134 29.17 1.41 6.83
N ALA A 135 29.67 1.59 8.06
CA ALA A 135 29.26 2.56 9.06
C ALA A 135 27.83 2.50 9.62
N ASN A 136 27.80 2.35 10.95
CA ASN A 136 26.71 2.71 11.84
C ASN A 136 25.96 3.99 11.44
N ASN A 137 24.69 4.04 11.84
CA ASN A 137 23.72 5.16 11.80
C ASN A 137 22.87 5.13 10.52
N ILE A 138 21.58 4.77 10.54
CA ILE A 138 20.48 5.57 11.11
C ILE A 138 19.23 4.73 11.50
N ASP A 139 19.19 3.42 11.28
CA ASP A 139 18.02 2.59 11.66
C ASP A 139 18.30 1.75 12.93
N GLU A 140 18.37 2.43 14.07
CA GLU A 140 18.08 1.83 15.39
C GLU A 140 16.57 1.57 15.59
N ASP A 141 15.76 1.71 14.54
CA ASP A 141 14.37 1.35 14.60
C ASP A 141 14.21 -0.15 14.82
N LYS A 142 13.55 -0.48 15.93
CA LYS A 142 13.33 -1.86 16.38
C LYS A 142 12.39 -2.63 15.45
N GLN A 143 11.58 -1.93 14.66
CA GLN A 143 10.58 -2.52 13.78
C GLN A 143 11.09 -2.59 12.34
N LYS A 144 11.66 -3.75 11.98
CA LYS A 144 12.04 -4.08 10.60
C LYS A 144 11.18 -5.19 10.03
N THR A 145 10.75 -5.06 8.78
CA THR A 145 9.85 -6.01 8.09
C THR A 145 10.27 -6.25 6.63
N SER A 146 9.65 -7.24 5.97
CA SER A 146 9.82 -7.47 4.54
C SER A 146 9.33 -6.25 3.74
N TRP A 147 10.17 -5.74 2.84
CA TRP A 147 9.78 -4.67 1.91
C TRP A 147 8.58 -5.09 1.04
N VAL A 148 8.60 -6.33 0.54
CA VAL A 148 7.56 -6.86 -0.34
C VAL A 148 6.23 -7.01 0.43
N GLY A 149 6.27 -7.56 1.64
CA GLY A 149 5.09 -7.70 2.49
C GLY A 149 4.45 -6.35 2.82
N LEU A 150 5.25 -5.36 3.21
CA LEU A 150 4.78 -4.01 3.52
C LEU A 150 4.20 -3.30 2.29
N LEU A 151 4.83 -3.46 1.13
CA LEU A 151 4.33 -2.91 -0.14
C LEU A 151 2.96 -3.48 -0.48
N ILE A 152 2.82 -4.82 -0.47
CA ILE A 152 1.56 -5.47 -0.79
C ILE A 152 0.45 -5.03 0.18
N ALA A 153 0.71 -5.05 1.49
CA ALA A 153 -0.28 -4.63 2.46
C ALA A 153 -0.68 -3.15 2.29
N THR A 154 0.27 -2.29 1.89
CA THR A 154 -0.02 -0.89 1.57
C THR A 154 -0.84 -0.74 0.30
N GLU A 155 -0.57 -1.51 -0.76
CA GLU A 155 -1.40 -1.50 -1.97
C GLU A 155 -2.84 -1.94 -1.67
N LEU A 156 -3.02 -3.01 -0.88
CA LEU A 156 -4.33 -3.47 -0.42
C LEU A 156 -5.03 -2.39 0.44
N TYR A 157 -4.29 -1.70 1.30
CA TYR A 157 -4.83 -0.61 2.11
C TYR A 157 -5.31 0.57 1.24
N LEU A 158 -4.51 0.95 0.24
CA LEU A 158 -4.84 2.03 -0.69
C LEU A 158 -6.02 1.69 -1.61
N GLU A 159 -6.24 0.40 -1.88
CA GLU A 159 -7.37 -0.10 -2.66
C GLU A 159 -8.65 -0.17 -1.83
N GLN A 160 -8.58 -0.74 -0.61
CA GLN A 160 -9.76 -1.11 0.15
C GLN A 160 -10.20 -0.06 1.17
N ILE A 161 -9.26 0.66 1.78
CA ILE A 161 -9.56 1.65 2.80
C ILE A 161 -9.60 3.03 2.15
N VAL A 162 -8.48 3.44 1.58
CA VAL A 162 -8.34 4.79 1.03
C VAL A 162 -8.97 4.90 -0.38
N VAL A 163 -9.27 3.78 -1.06
CA VAL A 163 -9.96 3.72 -2.38
C VAL A 163 -9.32 4.63 -3.46
N LEU A 164 -7.99 4.81 -3.38
CA LEU A 164 -7.19 5.62 -4.31
C LEU A 164 -6.47 4.77 -5.37
N TRP A 165 -6.42 3.46 -5.17
CA TRP A 165 -5.78 2.51 -6.07
C TRP A 165 -6.80 1.78 -6.94
N ARG A 166 -6.43 1.48 -8.19
CA ARG A 166 -7.26 0.64 -9.07
C ARG A 166 -7.18 -0.82 -8.66
N PRO A 167 -8.27 -1.59 -8.79
CA PRO A 167 -8.29 -2.93 -8.25
C PRO A 167 -7.19 -3.80 -8.83
N PHE A 168 -6.62 -4.69 -8.01
CA PHE A 168 -5.75 -5.74 -8.51
C PHE A 168 -6.48 -6.47 -9.65
N THR A 169 -5.79 -6.74 -10.76
CA THR A 169 -6.37 -7.62 -11.77
C THR A 169 -6.58 -8.99 -11.13
N ARG A 170 -7.72 -9.62 -11.41
CA ARG A 170 -8.08 -10.95 -10.90
C ARG A 170 -6.93 -11.96 -11.00
N ASP A 171 -6.23 -11.94 -12.13
CA ASP A 171 -5.13 -12.85 -12.43
C ASP A 171 -3.91 -12.68 -11.50
N ASN A 172 -3.65 -11.46 -11.04
CA ASN A 172 -2.49 -11.16 -10.19
C ASN A 172 -2.84 -11.21 -8.71
N TYR A 173 -4.11 -11.01 -8.33
CA TYR A 173 -4.53 -10.90 -6.94
C TYR A 173 -4.11 -12.13 -6.10
N LEU A 174 -4.51 -13.34 -6.51
CA LEU A 174 -4.19 -14.55 -5.75
C LEU A 174 -2.67 -14.82 -5.65
N TYR A 175 -1.90 -14.42 -6.66
CA TYR A 175 -0.44 -14.53 -6.64
C TYR A 175 0.16 -13.55 -5.62
N THR A 176 -0.29 -12.29 -5.62
CA THR A 176 0.08 -11.27 -4.64
C THR A 176 -0.24 -11.73 -3.22
N MET A 177 -1.44 -12.29 -2.98
CA MET A 177 -1.83 -12.78 -1.66
C MET A 177 -0.96 -13.95 -1.18
N ARG A 178 -0.50 -14.84 -2.08
CA ARG A 178 0.45 -15.92 -1.72
C ARG A 178 1.82 -15.38 -1.33
N ILE A 179 2.28 -14.32 -1.98
CA ILE A 179 3.53 -13.67 -1.60
C ILE A 179 3.39 -13.08 -0.19
N LEU A 180 2.29 -12.37 0.08
CA LEU A 180 2.03 -11.82 1.42
C LEU A 180 1.94 -12.92 2.48
N GLN A 181 1.26 -14.04 2.19
CA GLN A 181 1.20 -15.21 3.08
C GLN A 181 2.59 -15.74 3.43
N ARG A 182 3.47 -15.88 2.42
CA ARG A 182 4.86 -16.33 2.63
C ARG A 182 5.61 -15.35 3.53
N ASP A 183 5.49 -14.05 3.26
CA ASP A 183 6.23 -13.01 3.97
C ASP A 183 5.77 -12.89 5.44
N LEU A 184 4.47 -12.95 5.71
CA LEU A 184 3.93 -13.00 7.07
C LEU A 184 4.38 -14.24 7.84
N SER A 185 4.39 -15.40 7.18
CA SER A 185 4.88 -16.66 7.77
C SER A 185 6.35 -16.54 8.16
N TYR A 186 7.17 -15.91 7.31
CA TYR A 186 8.59 -15.67 7.59
C TYR A 186 8.79 -14.66 8.72
N ALA A 187 8.00 -13.59 8.76
CA ALA A 187 8.07 -12.58 9.82
C ALA A 187 7.77 -13.16 11.21
N LEU A 188 6.84 -14.12 11.33
CA LEU A 188 6.56 -14.80 12.60
C LEU A 188 7.72 -15.65 13.14
N GLN A 189 8.61 -16.13 12.27
CA GLN A 189 9.75 -16.95 12.68
C GLN A 189 10.89 -16.10 13.25
N LYS A 190 10.82 -14.78 13.12
CA LYS A 190 11.90 -13.89 13.52
C LYS A 190 11.85 -13.58 15.03
N PRO A 191 13.02 -13.42 15.69
CA PRO A 191 13.07 -13.05 17.10
C PRO A 191 12.38 -11.73 17.45
N ASN A 192 12.29 -10.80 16.49
CA ASN A 192 11.63 -9.51 16.67
C ASN A 192 10.12 -9.54 16.36
N ALA A 193 9.52 -10.69 16.05
CA ALA A 193 8.09 -10.81 15.76
C ALA A 193 7.17 -10.16 16.82
N PRO A 194 7.45 -10.22 18.14
CA PRO A 194 6.64 -9.51 19.14
C PRO A 194 6.62 -7.99 18.97
N GLN A 195 7.71 -7.41 18.47
CA GLN A 195 7.81 -5.97 18.21
C GLN A 195 7.00 -5.55 16.97
N LEU A 196 6.70 -6.50 16.09
CA LEU A 196 5.89 -6.31 14.88
C LEU A 196 4.42 -6.69 15.08
N ALA A 197 3.98 -7.01 16.29
CA ALA A 197 2.64 -7.58 16.50
C ALA A 197 1.50 -6.72 15.93
N ASP A 198 1.54 -5.40 16.16
CA ASP A 198 0.58 -4.45 15.59
C ASP A 198 0.63 -4.41 14.06
N LEU A 199 1.83 -4.43 13.48
CA LEU A 199 2.03 -4.44 12.03
C LEU A 199 1.52 -5.74 11.40
N LEU A 200 1.86 -6.89 11.98
CA LEU A 200 1.40 -8.19 11.50
C LEU A 200 -0.12 -8.31 11.58
N PHE A 201 -0.73 -7.75 12.63
CA PHE A 201 -2.18 -7.65 12.71
C PHE A 201 -2.74 -6.75 11.61
N TRP A 202 -2.15 -5.57 11.40
CA TRP A 202 -2.57 -4.62 10.36
C TRP A 202 -2.50 -5.23 8.96
N GLU A 203 -1.36 -5.83 8.59
CA GLU A 203 -1.14 -6.46 7.27
C GLU A 203 -2.12 -7.62 7.03
N SER A 204 -2.30 -8.51 8.03
CA SER A 204 -3.21 -9.65 7.90
C SER A 204 -4.68 -9.22 7.89
N PHE A 205 -5.07 -8.22 8.68
CA PHE A 205 -6.46 -7.77 8.72
C PHE A 205 -6.87 -7.04 7.44
N ILE A 206 -5.98 -6.22 6.86
CA ILE A 206 -6.22 -5.60 5.55
C ILE A 206 -6.35 -6.67 4.45
N ALA A 207 -5.53 -7.71 4.51
CA ALA A 207 -5.65 -8.86 3.62
C ALA A 207 -7.02 -9.54 3.75
N VAL A 208 -7.54 -9.73 4.97
CA VAL A 208 -8.90 -10.26 5.18
C VAL A 208 -9.96 -9.34 4.57
N ILE A 209 -9.89 -8.03 4.80
CA ILE A 209 -10.83 -7.05 4.22
C ILE A 209 -10.84 -7.16 2.71
N SER A 210 -9.66 -7.13 2.10
CA SER A 210 -9.48 -7.29 0.65
C SER A 210 -10.09 -8.60 0.14
N LEU A 211 -9.83 -9.73 0.83
CA LEU A 211 -10.37 -11.04 0.46
C LEU A 211 -11.90 -11.05 0.48
N GLN A 212 -12.57 -10.38 1.42
CA GLN A 212 -14.04 -10.32 1.40
C GLN A 212 -14.54 -9.52 0.19
N VAL A 213 -13.89 -8.41 -0.17
CA VAL A 213 -14.27 -7.61 -1.34
C VAL A 213 -14.05 -8.38 -2.64
N HIS A 214 -12.88 -8.99 -2.83
CA HIS A 214 -12.58 -9.81 -4.01
C HIS A 214 -13.42 -11.09 -4.09
N LYS A 215 -13.89 -11.62 -2.95
CA LYS A 215 -14.89 -12.70 -2.93
C LYS A 215 -16.19 -12.26 -3.59
N MET A 216 -16.68 -11.07 -3.25
CA MET A 216 -17.92 -10.52 -3.84
C MET A 216 -17.78 -10.24 -5.34
N GLN A 217 -16.56 -9.93 -5.80
CA GLN A 217 -16.24 -9.70 -7.22
C GLN A 217 -16.03 -11.00 -8.02
N GLY A 218 -16.01 -12.16 -7.35
CA GLY A 218 -15.82 -13.47 -8.00
C GLY A 218 -14.35 -13.84 -8.25
N ASP A 219 -13.40 -13.08 -7.70
CA ASP A 219 -11.97 -13.27 -7.98
C ASP A 219 -11.37 -14.49 -7.30
N LEU A 220 -12.02 -15.00 -6.25
CA LEU A 220 -11.56 -16.14 -5.45
C LEU A 220 -11.92 -17.52 -6.01
N ALA A 221 -12.32 -17.63 -7.29
CA ALA A 221 -12.73 -18.91 -7.88
C ALA A 221 -11.66 -20.02 -7.80
N HIS A 222 -10.38 -19.63 -7.76
CA HIS A 222 -9.23 -20.54 -7.65
C HIS A 222 -8.52 -20.43 -6.30
N ASP A 223 -9.20 -19.89 -5.28
CA ASP A 223 -8.65 -19.84 -3.93
C ASP A 223 -8.35 -21.26 -3.43
N ARG A 224 -7.12 -21.47 -2.97
CA ARG A 224 -6.63 -22.75 -2.42
C ARG A 224 -6.37 -22.63 -0.92
N GLY A 225 -7.31 -22.02 -0.19
CA GLY A 225 -7.22 -21.83 1.27
C GLY A 225 -6.48 -20.57 1.71
N ILE A 226 -6.20 -19.63 0.80
CA ILE A 226 -5.61 -18.33 1.13
C ILE A 226 -6.53 -17.57 2.07
N LYS A 227 -7.84 -17.59 1.79
CA LYS A 227 -8.81 -16.91 2.66
C LYS A 227 -8.73 -17.41 4.10
N LEU A 228 -8.79 -18.73 4.29
CA LEU A 228 -8.74 -19.34 5.61
C LEU A 228 -7.44 -19.00 6.35
N TYR A 229 -6.29 -19.05 5.65
CA TYR A 229 -5.00 -18.69 6.22
C TYR A 229 -5.02 -17.27 6.82
N PHE A 230 -5.49 -16.27 6.07
CA PHE A 230 -5.49 -14.89 6.55
C PHE A 230 -6.51 -14.67 7.68
N GLU A 231 -7.67 -15.32 7.63
CA GLU A 231 -8.65 -15.27 8.73
C GLU A 231 -8.07 -15.89 10.02
N GLU A 232 -7.42 -17.05 9.95
CA GLU A 232 -6.74 -17.68 11.09
C GLU A 232 -5.58 -16.83 11.60
N PHE A 233 -4.78 -16.26 10.71
CA PHE A 233 -3.66 -15.40 11.07
C PHE A 233 -4.15 -14.14 11.81
N ALA A 234 -5.15 -13.44 11.26
CA ALA A 234 -5.72 -12.23 11.87
C ALA A 234 -6.39 -12.54 13.23
N ARG A 235 -7.05 -13.70 13.35
CA ARG A 235 -7.59 -14.19 14.64
C ARG A 235 -6.49 -14.39 15.66
N GLU A 236 -5.43 -15.11 15.30
CA GLU A 236 -4.32 -15.38 16.21
C GLU A 236 -3.59 -14.09 16.60
N ARG A 237 -3.40 -13.15 15.67
CA ARG A 237 -2.83 -11.84 16.00
C ARG A 237 -3.73 -11.01 16.91
N SER A 238 -5.05 -11.07 16.71
CA SER A 238 -6.02 -10.45 17.63
C SER A 238 -5.88 -11.00 19.06
N ARG A 239 -5.70 -12.31 19.19
CA ARG A 239 -5.48 -12.99 20.48
C ARG A 239 -4.17 -12.54 21.14
N VAL A 240 -3.07 -12.52 20.37
CA VAL A 240 -1.75 -12.09 20.86
C VAL A 240 -1.77 -10.64 21.37
N LEU A 241 -2.52 -9.76 20.69
CA LEU A 241 -2.68 -8.36 21.09
C LEU A 241 -3.76 -8.14 22.15
N GLY A 242 -4.52 -9.19 22.53
CA GLY A 242 -5.60 -9.08 23.50
C GLY A 242 -6.77 -8.21 23.06
N LEU A 243 -7.06 -8.16 21.76
CA LEU A 243 -8.13 -7.33 21.19
C LEU A 243 -9.49 -7.96 21.50
N LYS A 244 -10.27 -7.33 22.40
CA LYS A 244 -11.58 -7.85 22.84
C LYS A 244 -12.75 -7.08 22.29
N THR A 245 -12.53 -5.82 21.93
CA THR A 245 -13.55 -4.92 21.43
C THR A 245 -13.08 -4.27 20.13
N TRP A 246 -14.03 -3.82 19.31
CA TRP A 246 -13.72 -3.05 18.11
C TRP A 246 -12.90 -1.76 18.42
N LYS A 247 -13.07 -1.20 19.62
CA LYS A 247 -12.25 -0.06 20.08
C LYS A 247 -10.77 -0.45 20.22
N ASP A 248 -10.49 -1.65 20.74
CA ASP A 248 -9.11 -2.15 20.87
C ASP A 248 -8.50 -2.39 19.49
N VAL A 249 -9.29 -2.95 18.57
CA VAL A 249 -8.88 -3.17 17.18
C VAL A 249 -8.53 -1.87 16.49
N LYS A 250 -9.40 -0.86 16.57
CA LYS A 250 -9.12 0.47 16.02
C LYS A 250 -7.86 1.07 16.62
N ALA A 251 -7.66 0.95 17.93
CA ALA A 251 -6.44 1.43 18.57
C ALA A 251 -5.19 0.72 18.03
N ALA A 252 -5.25 -0.59 17.75
CA ALA A 252 -4.15 -1.34 17.13
C ALA A 252 -3.89 -0.89 15.68
N LEU A 253 -4.94 -0.73 14.88
CA LEU A 253 -4.82 -0.25 13.50
C LEU A 253 -4.25 1.17 13.45
N LEU A 254 -4.68 2.07 14.35
CA LEU A 254 -4.17 3.44 14.47
C LEU A 254 -2.69 3.51 14.86
N ARG A 255 -2.16 2.54 15.63
CA ARG A 255 -0.72 2.46 15.93
C ARG A 255 0.12 2.23 14.68
N VAL A 256 -0.44 1.59 13.65
CA VAL A 256 0.18 1.43 12.34
C VAL A 256 -0.29 2.56 11.43
N VAL A 257 -1.41 2.39 10.73
CA VAL A 257 -2.12 3.42 9.94
C VAL A 257 -3.61 3.10 9.88
N TRP A 258 -4.46 4.01 10.30
CA TRP A 258 -5.91 3.90 10.10
C TRP A 258 -6.56 5.28 10.05
N PRO A 259 -7.63 5.48 9.27
CA PRO A 259 -8.44 6.70 9.36
C PRO A 259 -9.05 6.89 10.75
N CYS A 260 -9.04 8.13 11.26
CA CYS A 260 -9.70 8.45 12.53
C CYS A 260 -11.24 8.39 12.39
N ASP A 261 -11.77 8.96 11.30
CA ASP A 261 -13.19 8.99 10.97
C ASP A 261 -13.44 8.13 9.72
N PHE A 262 -13.48 6.80 9.91
CA PHE A 262 -13.74 5.87 8.81
C PHE A 262 -15.23 5.73 8.55
N THR A 263 -15.66 5.92 7.30
CA THR A 263 -17.08 5.83 6.90
C THR A 263 -17.64 4.43 6.98
N ASP A 264 -16.84 3.41 6.67
CA ASP A 264 -17.26 2.01 6.57
C ASP A 264 -16.86 1.20 7.80
N ASP A 265 -16.83 1.86 8.96
CA ASP A 265 -16.37 1.29 10.22
C ASP A 265 -17.20 0.08 10.66
N ASP A 266 -18.53 0.15 10.51
CA ASP A 266 -19.43 -0.96 10.83
C ASP A 266 -19.22 -2.18 9.91
N TYR A 267 -18.89 -1.95 8.64
CA TYR A 267 -18.61 -3.04 7.69
C TYR A 267 -17.33 -3.77 8.07
N VAL A 268 -16.24 -3.04 8.32
CA VAL A 268 -14.96 -3.66 8.70
C VAL A 268 -15.02 -4.26 10.10
N LYS A 269 -15.77 -3.65 11.02
CA LYS A 269 -16.08 -4.24 12.32
C LYS A 269 -16.74 -5.61 12.16
N GLY A 270 -17.77 -5.73 11.32
CA GLY A 270 -18.45 -7.00 11.05
C GLY A 270 -17.52 -8.07 10.46
N ILE A 271 -16.53 -7.67 9.65
CA ILE A 271 -15.49 -8.59 9.16
C ILE A 271 -14.63 -9.11 10.32
N TRP A 272 -14.17 -8.22 11.21
CA TRP A 272 -13.38 -8.64 12.37
C TRP A 272 -14.18 -9.54 13.31
N GLU A 273 -15.42 -9.18 13.62
CA GLU A 273 -16.32 -9.98 14.44
C GLU A 273 -16.49 -11.38 13.85
N ALA A 274 -16.77 -11.50 12.54
CA ALA A 274 -16.86 -12.82 11.88
C ALA A 274 -15.57 -13.65 11.97
N VAL A 275 -14.40 -13.01 11.92
CA VAL A 275 -13.10 -13.69 12.04
C VAL A 275 -12.90 -14.26 13.44
N VAL A 276 -13.24 -13.49 14.49
CA VAL A 276 -13.04 -13.91 15.89
C VAL A 276 -14.20 -14.77 16.42
N GLU A 277 -15.43 -14.60 15.92
CA GLU A 277 -16.61 -15.36 16.34
C GLU A 277 -16.64 -16.79 15.79
N TYR A 278 -15.94 -17.09 14.68
CA TYR A 278 -15.86 -18.46 14.13
C TYR A 278 -15.29 -19.49 15.13
N GLU A 279 -14.69 -19.02 16.24
CA GLU A 279 -14.27 -19.81 17.40
C GLU A 279 -15.44 -20.27 18.27
N ALA A 280 -16.47 -19.43 18.49
CA ALA A 280 -17.59 -19.77 19.37
C ALA A 280 -18.35 -21.00 18.85
N VAL A 281 -18.60 -21.07 17.54
CA VAL A 281 -19.34 -22.18 16.92
C VAL A 281 -18.54 -23.50 16.95
N GLN A 282 -17.21 -23.45 16.81
CA GLN A 282 -16.39 -24.66 16.85
C GLN A 282 -16.27 -25.25 18.27
N VAL A 283 -16.18 -24.41 19.30
CA VAL A 283 -16.12 -24.87 20.71
C VAL A 283 -17.44 -25.54 21.12
N TYR A 284 -18.60 -25.03 20.69
CA TYR A 284 -19.91 -25.66 20.96
C TYR A 284 -20.19 -26.93 20.14
N SER A 285 -19.44 -27.18 19.06
CA SER A 285 -19.60 -28.39 18.25
C SER A 285 -18.74 -29.58 18.70
N LEU A 286 -17.87 -29.36 19.70
CA LEU A 286 -16.96 -30.37 20.28
C LEU A 286 -17.22 -30.63 21.78
N SER A 287 -18.27 -30.01 22.35
CA SER A 287 -18.77 -30.21 23.72
C SER A 287 -20.05 -31.02 23.73
#